data_AF-A0AAV9CAV0-F1
#
_entry.id   AF-A0AAV9CAV0-F1
#
_cell.length_a   1.000
_cell.length_b   1.000
_cell.length_c   1.000
_cell.angle_alpha   90.00
_cell.angle_beta   90.00
_cell.angle_gamma   90.00
#
_symmetry.space_group_name_H-M   'P 1'
#
loop_
_entity.id
_entity.type
_entity.pdbx_description
1 polymer ?
#
loop_
_entity_poly.entity_id
_entity_poly.type
_entity_poly.pdbx_seq_one_letter_code
_entity_poly.pdbx_strand_id
1 'polypeptide(L)'
;MRADRQVTLQLEPMFKRSITNFVTADSDLGEKALEFGLQHEFGDMTWYPEQRKVVYRIDDRVSVEAEGNGVNDFIGFRPMLTLALRATRLAGELPFTQKNLRVDNA
;
A
#
# COMPACT_ATOMS: atom_id res chain seq x y z
N MET A 1 -31.88 -21.45 25.05
CA MET A 1 -31.77 -20.38 24.05
C MET A 1 -30.83 -19.32 24.59
N ARG A 2 -29.72 -19.02 23.91
CA ARG A 2 -28.84 -17.90 24.28
C ARG A 2 -29.37 -16.66 23.59
N ALA A 3 -29.54 -15.58 24.35
CA ALA A 3 -29.92 -14.29 23.82
C ALA A 3 -28.80 -13.75 22.93
N ASP A 4 -29.14 -13.37 21.71
CA ASP A 4 -28.22 -12.70 20.78
C ASP A 4 -27.73 -11.39 21.39
N ARG A 5 -26.41 -11.23 21.49
CA ARG A 5 -25.78 -9.98 21.96
C ARG A 5 -25.74 -8.98 20.80
N GLN A 6 -26.71 -8.09 20.75
CA GLN A 6 -26.72 -6.97 19.81
C GLN A 6 -25.65 -5.95 20.21
N VAL A 7 -24.82 -5.55 19.24
CA VAL A 7 -23.81 -4.49 19.40
C VAL A 7 -24.18 -3.33 18.49
N THR A 8 -24.17 -2.11 19.03
CA THR A 8 -24.40 -0.87 18.28
C THR A 8 -23.11 -0.06 18.26
N LEU A 9 -22.69 0.40 17.08
CA LEU A 9 -21.49 1.22 16.88
C LEU A 9 -21.89 2.60 16.38
N GLN A 10 -21.17 3.63 16.81
CA GLN A 10 -21.29 4.98 16.25
C GLN A 10 -20.52 5.06 14.93
N LEU A 11 -21.05 5.81 13.97
CA LEU A 11 -20.44 6.00 12.65
C LEU A 11 -19.92 7.43 12.51
N GLU A 12 -18.75 7.55 11.89
CA GLU A 12 -18.18 8.82 11.44
C GLU A 12 -18.75 9.21 10.07
N PRO A 13 -18.78 10.51 9.70
CA PRO A 13 -19.12 10.95 8.36
C PRO A 13 -18.22 10.32 7.29
N MET A 14 -18.79 10.05 6.10
CA MET A 14 -18.00 9.53 4.97
C MET A 14 -17.04 10.58 4.42
N PHE A 15 -15.89 10.12 3.93
CA PHE A 15 -14.84 10.96 3.35
C PHE A 15 -14.13 10.21 2.20
N LYS A 16 -13.48 10.97 1.30
CA LYS A 16 -12.59 10.42 0.27
C LYS A 16 -11.16 10.29 0.82
N ARG A 17 -10.42 9.33 0.28
CA ARG A 17 -8.98 9.17 0.55
C ARG A 17 -8.19 9.05 -0.75
N SER A 18 -6.97 9.57 -0.74
CA SER A 18 -5.99 9.38 -1.81
C SER A 18 -4.95 8.38 -1.33
N ILE A 19 -4.65 7.38 -2.15
CA ILE A 19 -3.73 6.30 -1.81
C ILE A 19 -2.61 6.23 -2.86
N THR A 20 -1.36 6.29 -2.41
CA THR A 20 -0.18 6.13 -3.27
C THR A 20 0.81 5.20 -2.61
N ASN A 21 1.34 4.23 -3.36
CA ASN A 21 2.35 3.30 -2.88
C ASN A 21 3.72 3.62 -3.49
N PHE A 22 4.76 3.75 -2.67
CA PHE A 22 6.13 3.90 -3.14
C PHE A 22 7.08 2.89 -2.48
N VAL A 23 8.07 2.44 -3.26
CA VAL A 23 9.11 1.49 -2.83
C VAL A 23 10.32 2.30 -2.37
N THR A 24 10.93 1.93 -1.27
CA THR A 24 12.27 2.43 -0.89
C THR A 24 13.08 1.35 -0.19
N ALA A 25 14.37 1.59 -0.02
CA ALA A 25 15.24 0.75 0.81
C ALA A 25 14.79 0.76 2.26
N ASP A 26 15.05 -0.32 3.00
CA ASP A 26 14.68 -0.45 4.42
C ASP A 26 15.78 0.03 5.39
N SER A 27 16.86 0.63 4.89
CA SER A 27 18.03 1.04 5.68
C SER A 27 17.74 2.07 6.77
N ASP A 28 16.66 2.85 6.60
CA ASP A 28 16.22 3.91 7.52
C ASP A 28 14.78 3.69 8.04
N LEU A 29 14.27 2.46 7.91
CA LEU A 29 12.89 2.13 8.27
C LEU A 29 12.58 2.44 9.73
N GLY A 30 13.50 2.11 10.64
CA GLY A 30 13.32 2.31 12.07
C GLY A 30 13.21 3.80 12.43
N GLU A 31 14.05 4.62 11.84
CA GLU A 31 14.08 6.07 12.05
C GLU A 31 12.86 6.76 11.44
N LYS A 32 12.45 6.35 10.23
CA LYS A 32 11.36 7.00 9.49
C LYS A 32 9.96 6.52 9.85
N ALA A 33 9.80 5.35 10.44
CA ALA A 33 8.49 4.79 10.75
C ALA A 33 7.64 5.72 11.63
N LEU A 34 8.26 6.36 12.62
CA LEU A 34 7.57 7.31 13.50
C LEU A 34 7.15 8.57 12.75
N GLU A 35 8.08 9.17 12.00
CA GLU A 35 7.80 10.38 11.22
C GLU A 35 6.66 10.13 10.22
N PHE A 36 6.73 9.01 9.50
CA PHE A 36 5.70 8.61 8.53
C PHE A 36 4.32 8.43 9.19
N GLY A 37 4.25 7.77 10.33
CA GLY A 37 3.00 7.57 11.08
C GLY A 37 2.40 8.87 11.64
N LEU A 38 3.22 9.90 11.87
CA LEU A 38 2.76 11.23 12.26
C LEU A 38 2.31 12.08 11.05
N GLN A 39 2.86 11.80 9.87
CA GLN A 39 2.55 12.54 8.63
C GLN A 39 1.24 12.07 7.98
N HIS A 40 0.90 10.78 8.07
CA HIS A 40 -0.22 10.19 7.32
C HIS A 40 -1.25 9.52 8.23
N GLU A 41 -2.50 10.00 8.19
CA GLU A 41 -3.58 9.55 9.09
C GLU A 41 -3.87 8.05 8.96
N PHE A 42 -3.78 7.50 7.74
CA PHE A 42 -4.05 6.09 7.46
C PHE A 42 -2.84 5.38 6.83
N GLY A 43 -1.65 5.93 7.01
CA GLY A 43 -0.42 5.40 6.43
C GLY A 43 -0.16 3.95 6.85
N ASP A 44 0.43 3.18 5.94
CA ASP A 44 0.86 1.79 6.20
C ASP A 44 2.26 1.54 5.64
N MET A 45 2.95 0.57 6.21
CA MET A 45 4.30 0.14 5.84
C MET A 45 4.35 -1.38 5.73
N THR A 46 4.61 -1.88 4.52
CA THR A 46 4.86 -3.31 4.31
C THR A 46 6.35 -3.56 4.12
N TRP A 47 6.98 -4.22 5.09
CA TRP A 47 8.41 -4.52 5.05
C TRP A 47 8.69 -5.87 4.38
N TYR A 48 9.71 -5.89 3.52
CA TYR A 48 10.20 -7.06 2.80
C TYR A 48 11.70 -7.25 3.07
N PRO A 49 12.08 -7.87 4.19
CA PRO A 49 13.47 -7.93 4.67
C PRO A 49 14.43 -8.59 3.66
N GLU A 50 14.00 -9.68 3.02
CA GLU A 50 14.79 -10.42 2.01
C GLU A 50 15.20 -9.55 0.82
N GLN A 51 14.41 -8.52 0.52
CA GLN A 51 14.67 -7.58 -0.58
C GLN A 51 15.29 -6.27 -0.14
N ARG A 52 15.51 -6.10 1.17
CA ARG A 52 15.98 -4.83 1.77
C ARG A 52 15.10 -3.65 1.37
N LYS A 53 13.79 -3.88 1.34
CA LYS A 53 12.80 -2.92 0.82
C LYS A 53 11.63 -2.79 1.76
N VAL A 54 11.06 -1.59 1.78
CA VAL A 54 9.77 -1.30 2.40
C VAL A 54 8.88 -0.62 1.38
N VAL A 55 7.59 -0.93 1.45
CA VAL A 55 6.54 -0.26 0.69
C VAL A 55 5.78 0.63 1.64
N TYR A 56 5.88 1.93 1.42
CA TYR A 56 5.08 2.92 2.12
C TYR A 56 3.81 3.18 1.34
N ARG A 57 2.68 3.16 2.05
CA ARG A 57 1.37 3.52 1.53
C ARG A 57 0.97 4.86 2.14
N ILE A 58 1.13 5.91 1.35
CA ILE A 58 0.59 7.24 1.64
C ILE A 58 -0.93 7.14 1.51
N ASP A 59 -1.64 7.41 2.59
CA ASP A 59 -3.10 7.29 2.64
C ASP A 59 -3.67 8.41 3.51
N ASP A 60 -4.17 9.45 2.82
CA ASP A 60 -4.61 10.70 3.44
C ASP A 60 -6.04 11.04 3.01
N ARG A 61 -6.76 11.75 3.89
CA ARG A 61 -8.06 12.33 3.53
C ARG A 61 -7.88 13.38 2.45
N VAL A 62 -8.85 13.42 1.55
CA VAL A 62 -8.96 14.47 0.55
C VAL A 62 -10.38 15.03 0.53
N SER A 63 -10.54 16.22 -0.04
CA SER A 63 -11.87 16.80 -0.27
C SER A 63 -12.77 15.82 -1.02
N VAL A 64 -14.07 15.83 -0.71
CA VAL A 64 -15.06 15.04 -1.45
C VAL A 64 -15.15 15.49 -2.91
N GLU A 65 -14.77 16.72 -3.22
CA GLU A 65 -14.69 17.25 -4.58
C GLU A 65 -13.39 16.86 -5.31
N ALA A 66 -12.43 16.22 -4.63
CA ALA A 66 -11.18 15.81 -5.27
C ALA A 66 -11.47 14.82 -6.40
N GLU A 67 -10.98 15.17 -7.59
CA GLU A 67 -10.98 14.29 -8.75
C GLU A 67 -9.91 13.21 -8.60
N GLY A 68 -10.19 12.03 -9.13
CA GLY A 68 -9.26 10.92 -9.17
C GLY A 68 -9.26 10.29 -10.55
N ASN A 69 -8.13 9.74 -10.97
CA ASN A 69 -7.99 9.05 -12.25
C ASN A 69 -8.45 7.57 -12.20
N GLY A 70 -8.98 7.11 -11.05
CA GLY A 70 -9.41 5.72 -10.85
C GLY A 70 -8.27 4.70 -10.86
N VAL A 71 -7.01 5.14 -10.82
CA VAL A 71 -5.85 4.25 -10.85
C VAL A 71 -5.57 3.76 -9.43
N ASN A 72 -5.81 2.47 -9.22
CA ASN A 72 -5.19 1.77 -8.11
C ASN A 72 -3.72 1.48 -8.51
N ASP A 73 -2.75 1.69 -7.63
CA ASP A 73 -1.34 1.39 -7.89
C ASP A 73 -0.78 0.28 -6.97
N PHE A 74 -1.66 -0.32 -6.16
CA PHE A 74 -1.40 -1.51 -5.37
C PHE A 74 -1.53 -2.76 -6.25
N ILE A 75 -0.50 -3.60 -6.24
CA ILE A 75 -0.40 -4.74 -7.16
C ILE A 75 -0.38 -6.11 -6.46
N GLY A 76 -0.47 -6.15 -5.13
CA GLY A 76 -0.35 -7.39 -4.35
C GLY A 76 -1.40 -8.45 -4.69
N PHE A 77 -2.60 -8.04 -5.16
CA PHE A 77 -3.70 -8.95 -5.52
C PHE A 77 -4.10 -8.87 -6.99
N ARG A 78 -3.24 -8.32 -7.86
CA ARG A 78 -3.55 -8.28 -9.29
C ARG A 78 -3.29 -9.63 -9.96
N PRO A 79 -4.11 -10.02 -10.95
CA PRO A 79 -3.76 -11.13 -11.82
C PRO A 79 -2.38 -10.89 -12.44
N MET A 80 -1.51 -11.89 -12.33
CA MET A 80 -0.19 -11.88 -12.97
C MET A 80 -0.09 -13.04 -13.93
N LEU A 81 0.60 -12.79 -15.05
CA LEU A 81 0.93 -13.86 -15.99
C LEU A 81 1.78 -14.92 -15.27
N THR A 82 1.48 -16.20 -15.49
CA THR A 82 2.21 -17.32 -14.87
C THR A 82 3.72 -17.25 -15.10
N LEU A 83 4.14 -16.76 -16.27
CA LEU A 83 5.56 -16.57 -16.58
C LEU A 83 6.20 -15.49 -15.72
N ALA A 84 5.53 -14.34 -15.55
CA ALA A 84 6.00 -13.26 -14.68
C ALA A 84 6.10 -13.73 -13.22
N LEU A 85 5.08 -14.44 -12.73
CA LEU A 85 5.08 -15.01 -11.39
C LEU A 85 6.25 -15.98 -11.16
N ARG A 86 6.55 -16.85 -12.14
CA ARG A 86 7.70 -17.76 -12.09
C ARG A 86 9.02 -16.99 -12.06
N ALA A 87 9.18 -15.97 -12.91
CA ALA A 87 10.39 -15.16 -12.95
C ALA A 87 10.63 -14.42 -11.62
N THR A 88 9.59 -13.76 -11.09
CA THR A 88 9.61 -13.06 -9.80
C THR A 88 10.02 -14.02 -8.67
N ARG A 89 9.46 -15.24 -8.65
CA ARG A 89 9.81 -16.26 -7.65
C ARG A 89 11.26 -16.73 -7.74
N LEU A 90 11.78 -16.93 -8.95
CA LEU A 90 13.17 -17.33 -9.17
C LEU A 90 14.16 -16.23 -8.78
N ALA A 91 13.79 -14.97 -9.03
CA ALA A 91 14.61 -13.81 -8.68
C ALA A 91 14.57 -13.46 -7.18
N GLY A 92 13.64 -14.05 -6.41
CA GLY A 92 13.40 -13.64 -5.02
C GLY A 92 12.85 -12.21 -4.90
N GLU A 93 12.33 -11.67 -5.99
CA GLU A 93 11.78 -10.32 -6.04
C GLU A 93 10.27 -10.32 -5.77
N LEU A 94 9.72 -9.17 -5.41
CA LEU A 94 8.28 -8.97 -5.38
C LEU A 94 7.84 -8.26 -6.64
N PRO A 95 6.58 -8.46 -7.06
CA PRO A 95 6.03 -7.73 -8.19
C PRO A 95 6.17 -6.21 -8.04
N PHE A 96 6.21 -5.69 -6.81
CA PHE A 96 6.30 -4.25 -6.54
C PHE A 96 7.65 -3.68 -6.97
N THR A 97 8.69 -4.51 -7.05
CA THR A 97 9.99 -4.16 -7.63
C THR A 97 9.91 -3.90 -9.14
N GLN A 98 8.96 -4.51 -9.87
CA GLN A 98 8.78 -4.25 -11.31
C GLN A 98 8.16 -2.87 -11.62
N LYS A 99 7.59 -2.16 -10.63
CA LYS A 99 7.02 -0.81 -10.85
C LYS A 99 8.09 0.17 -11.34
N ASN A 100 9.34 0.00 -10.90
CA ASN A 100 10.45 0.86 -11.28
C ASN A 100 10.98 0.60 -12.71
N LEU A 101 10.61 -0.52 -13.36
CA LEU A 101 11.02 -0.79 -14.75
C LEU A 101 10.11 -0.12 -15.79
N ARG A 102 9.01 0.48 -15.35
CA ARG A 102 8.00 1.09 -16.23
C ARG A 102 8.12 2.61 -16.34
N VAL A 103 8.91 3.25 -15.48
CA VAL A 103 9.14 4.70 -15.50
C VAL A 103 10.27 5.08 -16.47
N ASP A 104 11.17 4.14 -16.79
CA ASP A 104 12.35 4.40 -17.62
C ASP A 104 12.09 4.23 -19.13
N ASN A 105 10.83 4.05 -19.55
CA ASN A 105 10.42 3.84 -20.95
C ASN A 105 9.17 4.67 -21.33
N ALA A 106 9.14 5.95 -20.94
CA ALA A 106 8.18 6.94 -21.42
C ALA A 106 8.90 8.23 -21.82
#